data_AF-A0A6S7GBJ1-F1
#
_entry.id   AF-A0A6S7GBJ1-F1
#
_cell.length_a   1.000
_cell.length_b   1.000
_cell.length_c   1.000
_cell.angle_alpha   90.00
_cell.angle_beta   90.00
_cell.angle_gamma   90.00
#
_symmetry.space_group_name_H-M   'P 1'
#
loop_
_entity.id
_entity.type
_entity.pdbx_description
1 polymer ?
#
loop_
_entity_poly.entity_id
_entity_poly.type
_entity_poly.pdbx_seq_one_letter_code
_entity_poly.pdbx_strand_id
1 'polypeptide(L)'
;MKTFDHQKFVEDLSQQPWENVYFLAEDPNAMWEIWKKLFVEVLDNHAPHQHKKIRTKKVPWITSAIKQLIIARDRLKRKAIITNLEIDWLNYKTTRNKVNIQLRNAKKNYYSTKISDKKCNPKEAWKTINDIL
;
A
#
# COMPACT_ATOMS: atom_id res chain seq x y z
N MET A 1 -1.49 8.99 -2.95
CA MET A 1 -1.55 9.10 -4.42
C MET A 1 -0.14 9.04 -4.96
N LYS A 2 0.17 8.04 -5.78
CA LYS A 2 1.38 8.02 -6.62
C LYS A 2 0.79 7.78 -8.01
N THR A 3 0.54 8.76 -8.87
CA THR A 3 1.07 10.11 -9.06
C THR A 3 -0.05 10.84 -9.81
N PHE A 4 -0.75 11.76 -9.17
CA PHE A 4 -1.75 12.57 -9.89
C PHE A 4 -0.98 13.55 -10.77
N ASP A 5 -1.20 13.51 -12.07
CA ASP A 5 -0.62 14.44 -13.02
C ASP A 5 -1.64 15.53 -13.31
N HIS A 6 -1.45 16.69 -12.67
CA HIS A 6 -2.37 17.81 -12.79
C HIS A 6 -2.45 18.34 -14.23
N GLN A 7 -1.31 18.40 -14.93
CA GLN A 7 -1.28 18.95 -16.28
C GLN A 7 -2.06 18.04 -17.23
N LYS A 8 -1.80 16.73 -17.16
CA LYS A 8 -2.52 15.75 -17.98
C LYS A 8 -4.01 15.71 -17.66
N PHE A 9 -4.40 15.87 -16.40
CA PHE A 9 -5.82 15.93 -16.01
C PHE A 9 -6.54 17.12 -16.63
N VAL A 10 -5.92 18.31 -16.61
CA VAL A 10 -6.47 19.51 -17.23
C VAL A 10 -6.54 19.37 -18.76
N GLU A 11 -5.50 18.81 -19.38
CA GLU A 11 -5.48 18.51 -20.81
C GLU A 11 -6.64 17.57 -21.21
N ASP A 12 -6.81 16.44 -20.51
CA ASP A 12 -7.86 15.47 -20.81
C ASP A 12 -9.27 16.01 -20.54
N LEU A 13 -9.43 16.91 -19.55
CA LEU A 13 -10.68 17.65 -19.33
C LEU A 13 -10.97 18.63 -20.47
N SER A 14 -9.96 19.34 -20.96
CA SER A 14 -10.13 20.32 -22.05
C SER A 14 -10.51 19.67 -23.38
N GLN A 15 -10.16 18.38 -23.57
CA GLN A 15 -10.48 17.61 -24.76
C GLN A 15 -11.86 16.95 -24.72
N GLN A 16 -12.58 17.00 -23.59
CA GLN A 16 -13.93 16.45 -23.55
C GLN A 16 -14.89 17.26 -24.45
N PRO A 17 -15.84 16.59 -25.12
CA PRO A 17 -16.82 17.25 -25.98
C PRO A 17 -17.91 17.94 -25.15
N TRP A 18 -17.56 19.00 -24.42
CA TRP A 18 -18.47 19.74 -23.54
C TRP A 18 -19.67 20.33 -24.27
N GLU A 19 -19.51 20.60 -25.57
CA GLU A 19 -20.58 21.04 -26.46
C GLU A 19 -21.80 20.10 -26.44
N ASN A 20 -21.57 18.80 -26.19
CA ASN A 20 -22.65 17.82 -26.07
C ASN A 20 -23.62 18.13 -24.92
N VAL A 21 -23.16 18.85 -23.88
CA VAL A 21 -24.02 19.29 -22.77
C VAL A 21 -25.11 20.24 -23.28
N TYR A 22 -24.79 21.08 -24.27
CA TYR A 22 -25.73 22.05 -24.83
C TYR A 22 -26.51 21.50 -26.03
N PHE A 23 -25.91 20.59 -26.81
CA PHE A 23 -26.54 20.07 -28.04
C PHE A 23 -27.45 18.85 -27.84
N LEU A 24 -27.25 18.06 -26.78
CA LEU A 24 -27.96 16.78 -26.61
C LEU A 24 -29.09 16.84 -25.58
N ALA A 25 -29.27 17.96 -24.88
CA ALA A 25 -30.27 18.11 -23.84
C ALA A 25 -30.81 19.55 -23.77
N GLU A 26 -32.13 19.67 -23.61
CA GLU A 26 -32.80 20.96 -23.44
C GLU A 26 -33.14 21.24 -21.96
N ASP A 27 -33.27 20.20 -21.13
CA ASP A 27 -33.57 20.35 -19.71
C ASP A 27 -32.28 20.36 -18.86
N PRO A 28 -32.22 21.21 -17.82
CA PRO A 28 -31.03 21.33 -16.97
C PRO A 28 -30.58 20.03 -16.28
N ASN A 29 -31.50 19.10 -16.00
CA ASN A 29 -31.15 17.86 -15.32
C ASN A 29 -30.43 16.90 -16.27
N ALA A 30 -30.91 16.77 -17.52
CA ALA A 30 -30.22 15.99 -18.54
C ALA A 30 -28.86 16.59 -18.90
N MET A 31 -28.76 17.93 -18.99
CA MET A 31 -27.48 18.62 -19.19
C MET A 31 -26.48 18.28 -18.07
N TRP A 32 -26.93 18.30 -16.82
CA TRP A 32 -26.12 17.93 -15.66
C TRP A 32 -25.62 16.49 -15.74
N GLU A 33 -26.46 15.53 -16.09
CA GLU A 33 -26.05 14.12 -16.18
C GLU A 33 -25.01 13.88 -17.29
N ILE A 34 -25.14 14.56 -18.43
CA ILE A 34 -24.14 14.50 -19.52
C ILE A 34 -22.82 15.09 -19.04
N TRP A 35 -22.84 16.28 -18.44
CA TRP A 35 -21.64 16.93 -17.91
C TRP A 35 -20.94 16.06 -16.88
N LYS A 36 -21.71 15.54 -15.91
CA LYS A 36 -21.21 14.70 -14.82
C LYS A 36 -20.59 13.43 -15.37
N LYS A 37 -21.20 12.80 -16.38
CA LYS A 37 -20.64 11.61 -17.02
C LYS A 37 -19.27 11.89 -17.64
N LEU A 38 -19.15 12.93 -18.46
CA LEU A 38 -17.88 13.32 -19.09
C LEU A 38 -16.80 13.63 -18.03
N PHE A 39 -17.17 14.37 -16.99
CA PHE A 39 -16.25 14.70 -15.90
C PHE A 39 -15.78 13.46 -15.13
N VAL A 40 -16.71 12.59 -14.74
CA VAL A 40 -16.40 11.38 -13.94
C VAL A 40 -15.54 10.40 -14.75
N GLU A 41 -15.75 10.26 -16.06
CA GLU A 41 -14.91 9.42 -16.91
C GLU A 41 -13.44 9.87 -16.89
N VAL A 42 -13.18 11.18 -16.99
CA VAL A 42 -11.82 11.71 -16.85
C VAL A 42 -11.31 11.51 -15.42
N LEU A 43 -12.15 11.78 -14.41
CA LEU A 43 -11.77 11.62 -13.01
C LEU A 43 -11.35 10.19 -12.67
N ASP A 44 -12.09 9.17 -13.10
CA ASP A 44 -11.80 7.76 -12.80
C ASP A 44 -10.51 7.29 -13.50
N ASN A 45 -10.17 7.84 -14.67
CA ASN A 45 -8.91 7.57 -15.36
C ASN A 45 -7.69 8.13 -14.59
N HIS A 46 -7.81 9.33 -14.03
CA HIS A 46 -6.72 10.04 -13.34
C HIS A 46 -6.61 9.74 -11.85
N ALA A 47 -7.75 9.41 -11.23
CA ALA A 47 -7.86 9.15 -9.80
C ALA A 47 -8.69 7.87 -9.54
N PRO A 48 -8.28 6.71 -10.06
CA PRO A 48 -9.05 5.49 -9.93
C PRO A 48 -9.23 5.11 -8.47
N HIS A 49 -10.43 4.59 -8.15
CA HIS A 49 -10.75 4.05 -6.84
C HIS A 49 -9.80 2.89 -6.50
N GLN A 50 -8.97 3.09 -5.46
CA GLN A 50 -8.01 2.07 -5.03
C GLN A 50 -8.53 1.32 -3.80
N HIS A 51 -8.85 0.04 -3.97
CA HIS A 51 -9.09 -0.85 -2.84
C HIS A 51 -7.76 -1.18 -2.15
N LYS A 52 -7.55 -0.62 -0.96
CA LYS A 52 -6.40 -0.97 -0.11
C LYS A 52 -6.85 -1.86 1.02
N LYS A 53 -6.18 -3.01 1.16
CA LYS A 53 -6.33 -3.86 2.36
C LYS A 53 -5.71 -3.13 3.54
N ILE A 54 -6.56 -2.60 4.42
CA ILE A 54 -6.13 -2.07 5.71
C ILE A 54 -5.97 -3.26 6.66
N ARG A 55 -4.78 -3.43 7.23
CA ARG A 55 -4.61 -4.38 8.34
C ARG A 55 -5.19 -3.75 9.60
N THR A 56 -6.31 -4.28 10.08
CA THR A 56 -7.01 -3.84 11.29
C THR A 56 -6.14 -4.03 12.54
N LYS A 57 -5.33 -5.10 12.60
CA LYS A 57 -4.39 -5.34 13.71
C LYS A 57 -2.99 -4.84 13.35
N LYS A 58 -2.49 -3.88 14.13
CA LYS A 58 -1.07 -3.51 14.11
C LYS A 58 -0.24 -4.75 14.45
N VAL A 59 0.86 -4.97 13.74
CA VAL A 59 1.80 -6.05 14.05
C VAL A 59 2.79 -5.53 15.09
N PRO A 60 2.61 -5.84 16.38
CA PRO A 60 3.27 -5.12 17.47
C PRO A 60 4.78 -5.34 17.51
N TRP A 61 5.25 -6.47 16.98
CA TRP A 61 6.68 -6.79 16.92
C TRP A 61 7.43 -6.12 15.74
N ILE A 62 6.75 -5.40 14.84
CA ILE A 62 7.41 -4.70 13.73
C ILE A 62 7.74 -3.27 14.15
N THR A 63 8.99 -3.05 14.53
CA THR A 63 9.53 -1.74 14.90
C THR A 63 9.83 -0.84 13.69
N SER A 64 10.06 0.45 13.93
CA SER A 64 10.51 1.41 12.90
C SER A 64 11.81 0.96 12.24
N ALA A 65 12.76 0.42 12.99
CA ALA A 65 14.02 -0.11 12.47
C ALA A 65 13.80 -1.27 11.48
N ILE A 66 12.92 -2.22 11.81
CA ILE A 66 12.58 -3.32 10.89
C ILE A 66 11.91 -2.78 9.62
N LYS A 67 11.05 -1.77 9.74
CA LYS A 67 10.45 -1.10 8.56
C LYS A 67 11.51 -0.45 7.68
N GLN A 68 12.50 0.21 8.26
CA GLN A 68 13.60 0.80 7.49
C GLN A 68 14.42 -0.26 6.74
N LEU A 69 14.70 -1.41 7.38
CA LEU A 69 15.36 -2.54 6.72
C LEU A 69 14.53 -3.12 5.57
N ILE A 70 13.21 -3.23 5.75
CA ILE A 70 12.27 -3.63 4.70
C ILE A 70 12.33 -2.67 3.52
N ILE A 71 12.31 -1.35 3.78
CA ILE A 71 12.40 -0.31 2.74
C ILE A 71 13.74 -0.40 2.00
N ALA A 72 14.85 -0.58 2.72
CA ALA A 72 16.18 -0.73 2.12
C ALA A 72 16.25 -1.96 1.22
N ARG A 73 15.73 -3.11 1.68
CA ARG A 73 15.61 -4.33 0.87
C ARG A 73 14.81 -4.07 -0.41
N ASP A 74 13.67 -3.38 -0.32
CA ASP A 74 12.80 -3.12 -1.47
C ASP A 74 13.45 -2.16 -2.47
N ARG A 75 14.22 -1.17 -1.99
CA ARG A 75 15.05 -0.30 -2.84
C ARG A 75 16.11 -1.11 -3.60
N LEU A 76 16.83 -2.00 -2.90
CA LEU A 76 17.82 -2.88 -3.54
C LEU A 76 17.19 -3.83 -4.55
N LYS A 77 15.98 -4.35 -4.27
CA LYS A 77 15.23 -5.16 -5.23
C LYS A 77 14.93 -4.38 -6.51
N ARG A 78 14.41 -3.16 -6.39
CA ARG A 78 14.14 -2.30 -7.55
C ARG A 78 15.41 -2.02 -8.34
N LYS A 79 16.51 -1.69 -7.65
CA LYS A 79 17.81 -1.46 -8.29
C LYS A 79 18.26 -2.70 -9.08
N ALA A 80 18.24 -3.88 -8.46
CA ALA A 80 18.66 -5.13 -9.11
C ALA A 80 17.80 -5.50 -10.33
N ILE A 81 16.50 -5.19 -10.31
CA ILE A 81 15.62 -5.39 -11.48
C ILE A 81 16.02 -4.45 -12.63
N ILE A 82 16.36 -3.19 -12.33
CA ILE A 82 16.72 -2.19 -13.35
C ILE A 82 18.12 -2.46 -13.92
N THR A 83 19.11 -2.73 -13.06
CA THR A 83 20.51 -2.88 -13.48
C THR A 83 20.82 -4.28 -14.01
N ASN A 84 20.08 -5.29 -13.54
CA ASN A 84 20.28 -6.70 -13.82
C ASN A 84 21.72 -7.22 -13.55
N LEU A 85 22.47 -6.52 -12.68
CA LEU A 85 23.83 -6.91 -12.31
C LEU A 85 23.81 -7.94 -11.18
N GLU A 86 24.68 -8.94 -11.26
CA GLU A 86 24.78 -9.99 -10.23
C GLU A 86 25.09 -9.44 -8.84
N ILE A 87 25.95 -8.41 -8.76
CA ILE A 87 26.30 -7.75 -7.50
C ILE A 87 25.08 -7.10 -6.82
N ASP A 88 24.17 -6.51 -7.60
CA ASP A 88 22.95 -5.90 -7.05
C ASP A 88 21.97 -6.96 -6.58
N TRP A 89 21.89 -8.10 -7.30
CA TRP A 89 21.15 -9.27 -6.84
C TRP A 89 21.72 -9.86 -5.55
N LEU A 90 23.05 -9.93 -5.41
CA LEU A 90 23.72 -10.37 -4.19
C LEU A 90 23.39 -9.44 -3.01
N ASN A 91 23.48 -8.13 -3.22
CA ASN A 91 23.13 -7.13 -2.21
C ASN A 91 21.68 -7.25 -1.74
N TYR A 92 20.75 -7.48 -2.69
CA TYR A 92 19.35 -7.77 -2.38
C TYR A 92 19.21 -9.07 -1.56
N LYS A 93 19.82 -10.18 -1.98
CA LYS A 93 19.75 -11.48 -1.29
C LYS A 93 20.25 -11.37 0.15
N THR A 94 21.39 -10.71 0.36
CA THR A 94 21.97 -10.45 1.68
C THR A 94 21.03 -9.65 2.57
N THR A 95 20.48 -8.54 2.05
CA THR A 95 19.57 -7.68 2.82
C THR A 95 18.23 -8.38 3.08
N ARG A 96 17.72 -9.17 2.14
CA ARG A 96 16.52 -10.01 2.32
C ARG A 96 16.70 -10.97 3.49
N ASN A 97 17.84 -11.64 3.56
CA ASN A 97 18.14 -12.58 4.64
C ASN A 97 18.24 -11.86 5.99
N LYS A 98 18.90 -10.69 6.04
CA LYS A 98 18.93 -9.83 7.25
C LYS A 98 17.53 -9.46 7.72
N VAL A 99 16.65 -9.01 6.83
CA VAL A 99 15.25 -8.69 7.15
C VAL A 99 14.51 -9.91 7.71
N ASN A 100 14.66 -11.08 7.08
CA ASN A 100 14.00 -12.31 7.53
C ASN A 100 14.43 -12.71 8.94
N ILE A 101 15.73 -12.63 9.24
CA ILE A 101 16.27 -12.91 10.58
C ILE A 101 15.70 -11.92 11.60
N GLN A 102 15.74 -10.62 11.31
CA GLN A 102 15.22 -9.60 12.22
C GLN A 102 13.71 -9.76 12.48
N LEU A 103 12.93 -10.10 11.45
CA LEU A 103 11.49 -10.33 11.61
C LEU A 103 11.19 -11.57 12.46
N ARG A 104 11.95 -12.66 12.26
CA ARG A 104 11.83 -13.88 13.09
C ARG A 104 12.19 -13.60 14.55
N ASN A 105 13.30 -12.90 14.79
CA ASN A 105 13.77 -12.56 16.13
C ASN A 105 12.77 -11.63 16.83
N ALA A 106 12.27 -10.61 16.15
CA ALA A 106 11.29 -9.70 16.73
C ALA A 106 9.98 -10.41 17.09
N LYS A 107 9.48 -11.28 16.21
CA LYS A 107 8.30 -12.11 16.51
C LYS A 107 8.56 -13.01 17.72
N LYS A 108 9.69 -13.73 17.74
CA LYS A 108 10.08 -14.61 18.85
C LYS A 108 10.15 -13.84 20.17
N ASN A 109 10.87 -12.72 20.20
CA ASN A 109 11.04 -11.91 21.40
C ASN A 109 9.71 -11.39 21.92
N TYR A 110 8.85 -10.87 21.05
CA TYR A 110 7.54 -10.37 21.44
C TYR A 110 6.69 -11.42 22.15
N TYR A 111 6.55 -12.61 21.56
CA TYR A 111 5.78 -13.69 22.18
C TYR A 111 6.47 -14.26 23.42
N SER A 112 7.80 -14.38 23.41
CA SER A 112 8.56 -14.85 24.57
C SER A 112 8.41 -13.92 25.77
N THR A 113 8.49 -12.60 25.56
CA THR A 113 8.26 -11.59 26.60
C THR A 113 6.81 -11.63 27.07
N LYS A 114 5.84 -11.63 26.14
CA LYS A 114 4.41 -11.65 26.48
C LYS A 114 4.01 -12.88 27.32
N ILE A 115 4.58 -14.05 27.02
CA ILE A 115 4.37 -15.27 27.81
C ILE A 115 5.07 -15.15 29.17
N SER A 116 6.30 -14.63 29.20
CA SER A 116 7.05 -14.44 30.46
C SER A 116 6.34 -13.48 31.43
N ASP A 117 5.76 -12.40 30.92
CA ASP A 117 5.06 -11.40 31.73
C ASP A 117 3.73 -11.94 32.30
N LYS A 118 3.22 -13.03 31.75
CA LYS A 118 1.97 -13.71 32.18
C LYS A 118 2.22 -15.05 32.85
N LYS A 119 3.43 -15.31 33.35
CA LYS A 119 3.81 -16.57 34.03
C LYS A 119 2.84 -17.01 35.13
N CYS A 120 2.29 -16.08 35.90
CA CYS A 120 1.33 -16.38 36.97
C CYS A 120 -0.13 -16.55 36.51
N ASN A 121 -0.42 -16.44 35.20
CA ASN A 121 -1.76 -16.60 34.65
C ASN A 121 -1.75 -17.54 33.43
N PRO A 122 -1.85 -18.86 33.66
CA PRO A 122 -1.83 -19.87 32.61
C PRO A 122 -2.89 -19.64 31.52
N LYS A 123 -4.09 -19.15 31.88
CA LYS A 123 -5.19 -18.88 30.93
C LYS A 123 -4.80 -17.82 29.89
N GLU A 124 -4.14 -16.75 30.32
CA GLU A 124 -3.65 -15.69 29.44
C GLU A 124 -2.43 -16.12 28.61
N ALA A 125 -1.56 -16.97 29.17
CA ALA A 125 -0.47 -17.60 28.42
C ALA A 125 -1.01 -18.49 27.29
N TRP A 126 -2.02 -19.33 27.58
CA TRP A 126 -2.69 -20.18 26.59
C TRP A 126 -3.40 -19.38 25.48
N LYS A 127 -4.08 -18.27 25.82
CA LYS A 127 -4.62 -17.35 24.81
C LYS A 127 -3.51 -16.81 23.88
N THR A 128 -2.37 -16.46 24.45
CA THR A 128 -1.23 -15.95 23.67
C THR A 128 -0.61 -17.03 22.77
N ILE A 129 -0.62 -18.30 23.18
CA ILE A 129 -0.18 -19.44 22.36
C ILE A 129 -1.16 -19.70 21.22
N ASN A 130 -2.47 -19.64 21.49
CA ASN A 130 -3.49 -19.80 20.45
C ASN A 130 -3.43 -18.68 19.39
N ASP A 131 -2.95 -17.48 19.73
CA ASP A 131 -2.67 -16.41 18.75
C ASP A 131 -1.47 -16.72 17.82
N ILE A 132 -0.65 -17.74 18.12
CA ILE A 132 0.53 -18.14 17.34
C ILE A 132 0.21 -19.26 16.35
N LEU A 133 -0.68 -20.19 16.73
CA LEU A 133 -1.12 -21.36 15.96
C LEU A 133 -2.06 -20.95 14.81
#